data_AF-A0A967FAH6-F1
#
_entry.id   AF-A0A967FAH6-F1
#
_cell.length_a   1.000
_cell.length_b   1.000
_cell.length_c   1.000
_cell.angle_alpha   90.00
_cell.angle_beta   90.00
_cell.angle_gamma   90.00
#
_symmetry.space_group_name_H-M   'P 1'
#
loop_
_entity.id
_entity.type
_entity.pdbx_description
1 polymer ?
#
loop_
_entity_poly.entity_id
_entity_poly.type
_entity_poly.pdbx_seq_one_letter_code
_entity_poly.pdbx_strand_id
1 'polypeptide(L)'
;MATLLLSLIISAVSILIVGHIIPGFDVQDFGTALIAAIVIGLINATIGLFLKIITIPISILTFGIFFLVINALMLMFASSLLSPGFSVSGFWAAFFGAIVLAIVNMLIRSLIGASK
;
A
#
# COMPACT_ATOMS: atom_id res chain seq x y z
N MET A 1 19.53 10.02 -1.86
CA MET A 1 18.54 11.12 -1.81
C MET A 1 17.63 11.17 -3.04
N ALA A 2 18.14 11.27 -4.28
CA ALA A 2 17.31 11.30 -5.50
C ALA A 2 16.40 10.05 -5.67
N THR A 3 16.85 8.90 -5.17
CA THR A 3 16.10 7.63 -5.15
C THR A 3 14.80 7.70 -4.35
N LEU A 4 14.72 8.55 -3.32
CA LEU A 4 13.51 8.71 -2.50
C LEU A 4 12.44 9.53 -3.25
N LEU A 5 12.84 10.59 -3.97
CA LEU A 5 11.93 11.41 -4.76
C LEU A 5 11.42 10.65 -6.00
N LEU A 6 12.30 9.91 -6.69
CA LEU A 6 11.91 9.02 -7.79
C LEU A 6 11.00 7.87 -7.31
N SER A 7 11.33 7.25 -6.17
CA SER A 7 10.47 6.24 -5.54
C SER A 7 9.09 6.80 -5.19
N LEU A 8 8.99 8.06 -4.76
CA LEU A 8 7.73 8.67 -4.36
C LEU A 8 6.83 8.98 -5.57
N ILE A 9 7.42 9.49 -6.66
CA ILE A 9 6.71 9.75 -7.92
C ILE A 9 6.24 8.43 -8.55
N ILE A 10 7.09 7.40 -8.56
CA ILE A 10 6.77 6.11 -9.16
C ILE A 10 5.73 5.35 -8.30
N SER A 11 5.77 5.49 -6.98
CA SER A 11 4.74 4.96 -6.07
C SER A 11 3.39 5.67 -6.27
N ALA A 12 3.39 6.99 -6.49
CA ALA A 12 2.19 7.75 -6.80
C ALA A 12 1.55 7.33 -8.15
N VAL A 13 2.37 7.13 -9.19
CA VAL A 13 1.91 6.62 -10.50
C VAL A 13 1.39 5.19 -10.39
N SER A 14 2.01 4.38 -9.53
CA SER A 14 1.57 3.01 -9.27
C SER A 14 0.23 2.95 -8.57
N ILE A 15 -0.01 3.83 -7.59
CA ILE A 15 -1.30 3.95 -6.92
C ILE A 15 -2.39 4.42 -7.88
N LEU A 16 -2.08 5.31 -8.83
CA LEU A 16 -2.98 5.69 -9.92
C LEU A 16 -3.37 4.50 -10.81
N ILE A 17 -2.38 3.71 -11.25
CA ILE A 17 -2.61 2.54 -12.11
C ILE A 17 -3.43 1.48 -11.36
N VAL A 18 -3.12 1.27 -10.07
CA VAL A 18 -3.85 0.35 -9.20
C VAL A 18 -5.30 0.79 -8.98
N GLY A 19 -5.54 2.09 -8.81
CA GLY A 19 -6.90 2.65 -8.72
C GLY A 19 -7.74 2.45 -10.00
N HIS A 20 -7.11 2.29 -11.16
CA HIS A 20 -7.81 2.01 -12.42
C HIS A 20 -8.03 0.51 -12.69
N ILE A 21 -7.18 -0.35 -12.11
CA ILE A 21 -7.18 -1.81 -12.37
C ILE A 21 -7.96 -2.59 -11.32
N ILE A 22 -8.06 -2.10 -10.07
CA ILE A 22 -8.72 -2.83 -8.99
C ILE A 22 -10.16 -2.36 -8.81
N PRO A 23 -11.16 -3.19 -9.15
CA PRO A 23 -12.54 -2.90 -8.83
C PRO A 23 -12.69 -2.78 -7.30
N GLY A 24 -13.13 -1.61 -6.85
CA GLY A 24 -13.33 -1.34 -5.43
C GLY A 24 -12.35 -0.35 -4.79
N PHE A 25 -11.41 0.21 -5.55
CA PHE A 25 -10.66 1.41 -5.17
C PHE A 25 -11.27 2.63 -5.89
N ASP A 26 -11.84 3.55 -5.13
CA ASP A 26 -12.31 4.83 -5.67
C ASP A 26 -11.31 5.92 -5.29
N VAL A 27 -10.74 6.57 -6.29
CA VAL A 27 -9.76 7.65 -6.13
C VAL A 27 -10.22 8.82 -6.98
N GLN A 28 -10.70 9.89 -6.33
CA GLN A 28 -11.34 10.99 -7.05
C GLN A 28 -10.38 11.73 -8.00
N ASP A 29 -9.14 12.00 -7.56
CA ASP A 29 -8.18 12.81 -8.31
C ASP A 29 -6.72 12.36 -8.04
N PHE A 30 -5.80 12.77 -8.93
CA PHE A 30 -4.36 12.55 -8.73
C PHE A 30 -3.83 13.13 -7.41
N GLY A 31 -4.33 14.30 -7.01
CA GLY A 31 -3.97 14.91 -5.72
C GLY A 31 -4.34 14.01 -4.55
N THR A 32 -5.50 13.36 -4.61
CA THR A 32 -5.96 12.42 -3.60
C THR A 32 -5.17 11.12 -3.60
N ALA A 33 -4.76 10.64 -4.77
CA ALA A 33 -3.86 9.50 -4.89
C ALA A 33 -2.51 9.77 -4.21
N LEU A 34 -1.96 10.98 -4.37
CA LEU A 34 -0.70 11.39 -3.74
C LEU A 34 -0.84 11.49 -2.21
N ILE A 35 -1.92 12.09 -1.72
CA ILE A 35 -2.21 12.18 -0.28
C ILE A 35 -2.38 10.78 0.31
N ALA A 36 -3.12 9.89 -0.37
CA ALA A 36 -3.29 8.51 0.03
C ALA A 36 -1.96 7.77 0.12
N ALA A 37 -1.07 7.93 -0.87
CA ALA A 37 0.27 7.35 -0.86
C ALA A 37 1.08 7.76 0.38
N ILE A 38 1.05 9.05 0.72
CA ILE A 38 1.76 9.60 1.88
C ILE A 38 1.18 9.05 3.19
N VAL A 39 -0.14 9.06 3.32
CA VAL A 39 -0.84 8.58 4.53
C VAL A 39 -0.64 7.09 4.73
N ILE A 40 -0.81 6.27 3.68
CA ILE A 40 -0.55 4.83 3.71
C ILE A 40 0.92 4.55 4.07
N GLY A 41 1.85 5.31 3.51
CA GLY A 41 3.28 5.21 3.83
C GLY A 41 3.55 5.50 5.30
N LEU A 42 2.94 6.55 5.86
CA LEU A 42 3.09 6.93 7.27
C LEU A 42 2.46 5.91 8.21
N ILE A 43 1.26 5.42 7.88
CA ILE A 43 0.58 4.35 8.62
C ILE A 43 1.46 3.09 8.63
N ASN A 44 2.02 2.71 7.49
CA ASN A 44 2.90 1.55 7.39
C ASN A 44 4.20 1.71 8.18
N ALA A 45 4.76 2.92 8.24
CA ALA A 45 5.97 3.23 9.01
C ALA A 45 5.72 3.25 10.53
N THR A 46 4.48 3.50 10.94
CA THR A 46 4.08 3.59 12.35
C THR A 46 3.30 2.34 12.76
N ILE A 47 1.98 2.35 12.61
CA ILE A 47 1.05 1.29 13.00
C ILE A 47 1.42 -0.03 12.33
N GLY A 48 1.71 0.00 11.03
CA GLY A 48 2.10 -1.18 10.26
C GLY A 48 3.37 -1.83 10.81
N LEU A 49 4.39 -1.04 11.19
CA LEU A 49 5.62 -1.55 11.79
C LEU A 49 5.34 -2.23 13.15
N PHE A 50 4.56 -1.57 14.00
CA PHE A 50 4.20 -2.10 15.31
C PHE A 50 3.41 -3.41 15.21
N LEU A 51 2.38 -3.42 14.36
CA LEU A 51 1.59 -4.63 14.10
C LEU A 51 2.44 -5.74 13.53
N LYS A 52 3.33 -5.43 12.57
CA LYS A 52 4.23 -6.42 11.97
C LYS A 52 5.14 -7.07 13.01
N ILE A 53 5.71 -6.30 13.93
CA ILE A 53 6.59 -6.81 15.00
C ILE A 53 5.85 -7.77 15.93
N ILE A 54 4.66 -7.38 16.38
CA ILE A 54 3.85 -8.22 17.29
C ILE A 54 3.36 -9.49 16.58
N THR A 55 3.10 -9.40 15.29
CA THR A 55 2.53 -10.49 14.51
C THR A 55 3.58 -11.37 13.85
N ILE A 56 4.88 -11.12 14.02
CA ILE A 56 5.96 -11.99 13.53
C ILE A 56 5.73 -13.47 13.84
N PRO A 57 5.47 -13.91 15.10
CA PRO A 57 5.31 -15.33 15.39
C PRO A 57 4.15 -15.97 14.62
N ILE A 58 3.01 -15.28 14.54
CA ILE A 58 1.84 -15.73 13.76
C ILE A 58 2.14 -15.68 12.26
N SER A 59 2.90 -14.68 11.81
CA SER A 59 3.30 -14.51 10.42
C SER A 59 4.21 -15.66 9.98
N ILE A 60 5.11 -16.13 10.83
CA ILE A 60 5.93 -17.32 10.55
C ILE A 60 5.04 -18.57 10.43
N LEU A 61 4.09 -18.76 11.36
CA LEU A 61 3.14 -19.88 11.32
C LEU A 61 2.25 -19.88 10.07
N THR A 62 1.95 -18.71 9.53
CA THR A 62 1.12 -18.52 8.32
C THR A 62 1.95 -18.33 7.04
N PHE A 63 3.26 -18.61 7.08
CA PHE A 63 4.19 -18.45 5.95
C PHE A 63 4.17 -17.04 5.32
N GLY A 64 3.99 -16.01 6.15
CA GLY A 64 3.99 -14.61 5.74
C GLY A 64 2.67 -14.12 5.15
N ILE A 65 1.65 -14.97 5.01
CA ILE A 65 0.32 -14.57 4.50
C ILE A 65 -0.31 -13.51 5.42
N PHE A 66 -0.08 -13.59 6.72
CA PHE A 66 -0.59 -12.61 7.67
C PHE A 66 -0.03 -11.19 7.44
N PHE A 67 1.16 -11.04 6.83
CA PHE A 67 1.67 -9.73 6.45
C PHE A 67 0.82 -9.07 5.35
N LEU A 68 0.26 -9.85 4.42
CA LEU A 68 -0.68 -9.32 3.42
C LEU A 68 -1.95 -8.82 4.08
N VAL A 69 -2.46 -9.54 5.08
CA VAL A 69 -3.63 -9.14 5.87
C VAL A 69 -3.36 -7.81 6.57
N ILE A 70 -2.20 -7.63 7.20
CA ILE A 70 -1.84 -6.36 7.85
C ILE A 70 -1.80 -5.22 6.83
N ASN A 71 -1.15 -5.41 5.68
CA ASN A 71 -1.09 -4.38 4.65
C ASN A 71 -2.50 -4.02 4.14
N ALA A 72 -3.41 -4.99 4.00
CA ALA A 72 -4.81 -4.77 3.66
C ALA A 72 -5.53 -3.95 4.73
N LEU A 73 -5.33 -4.28 6.01
CA LEU A 73 -5.90 -3.52 7.13
C LEU A 73 -5.39 -2.07 7.15
N MET A 74 -4.12 -1.83 6.79
CA MET A 74 -3.58 -0.47 6.69
C MET A 74 -4.22 0.32 5.55
N LEU A 75 -4.55 -0.32 4.42
CA LEU A 75 -5.29 0.32 3.32
C LEU A 75 -6.72 0.67 3.73
N MET A 76 -7.40 -0.22 4.44
CA MET A 76 -8.73 0.06 5.00
C MET A 76 -8.68 1.23 5.98
N PHE A 77 -7.66 1.26 6.85
CA PHE A 77 -7.47 2.34 7.80
C PHE A 77 -7.23 3.68 7.09
N ALA A 78 -6.37 3.70 6.07
CA ALA A 78 -6.16 4.88 5.25
C ALA A 78 -7.44 5.32 4.53
N SER A 79 -8.22 4.38 4.02
CA SER A 79 -9.52 4.66 3.39
C SER A 79 -10.50 5.32 4.36
N SER A 80 -10.56 4.86 5.61
CA SER A 80 -11.43 5.49 6.62
C SER A 80 -11.00 6.93 6.95
N LEU A 81 -9.71 7.24 6.85
CA LEU A 81 -9.18 8.58 7.14
C LEU A 81 -9.31 9.55 5.97
N LEU A 82 -9.42 9.03 4.74
CA LEU A 82 -9.38 9.81 3.50
C LEU A 82 -10.71 9.84 2.75
N SER A 83 -11.78 9.31 3.34
CA SER A 83 -13.13 9.39 2.79
C SER A 83 -13.61 10.86 2.71
N PRO A 84 -14.22 11.31 1.59
CA PRO A 84 -14.67 10.52 0.43
C PRO A 84 -13.65 10.40 -0.72
N GLY A 85 -12.46 10.99 -0.59
CA GLY A 85 -11.49 11.08 -1.67
C GLY A 85 -10.78 9.77 -2.04
N PHE A 86 -10.57 8.87 -1.07
CA PHE A 86 -9.95 7.55 -1.27
C PHE A 86 -10.78 6.48 -0.54
N SER A 87 -11.55 5.69 -1.30
CA SER A 87 -12.43 4.65 -0.74
C SER A 87 -11.99 3.24 -1.16
N VAL A 88 -12.02 2.29 -0.22
CA VAL A 88 -11.73 0.88 -0.47
C VAL A 88 -12.93 0.05 -0.03
N SER A 89 -13.57 -0.64 -0.97
CA SER A 89 -14.80 -1.41 -0.74
C SER A 89 -14.55 -2.73 0.02
N GLY A 90 -14.34 -2.60 1.33
CA GLY A 90 -14.25 -3.72 2.26
C GLY A 90 -12.91 -4.48 2.24
N PHE A 91 -12.87 -5.57 3.00
CA PHE A 91 -11.63 -6.32 3.26
C PHE A 91 -11.05 -6.97 2.00
N TRP A 92 -11.88 -7.59 1.16
CA TRP A 92 -11.40 -8.29 -0.04
C TRP A 92 -10.78 -7.33 -1.06
N ALA A 93 -11.40 -6.17 -1.29
CA ALA A 93 -10.82 -5.13 -2.12
C ALA A 93 -9.47 -4.68 -1.55
N ALA A 94 -9.39 -4.42 -0.24
CA ALA A 94 -8.13 -4.06 0.41
C ALA A 94 -7.07 -5.17 0.34
N PHE A 95 -7.45 -6.43 0.42
CA PHE A 95 -6.55 -7.58 0.36
C PHE A 95 -5.93 -7.75 -1.03
N PHE A 96 -6.76 -7.74 -2.08
CA PHE A 96 -6.25 -7.75 -3.45
C PHE A 96 -5.45 -6.48 -3.76
N GLY A 97 -5.88 -5.32 -3.24
CA GLY A 97 -5.13 -4.06 -3.28
C GLY A 97 -3.73 -4.18 -2.69
N ALA A 98 -3.61 -4.77 -1.50
CA ALA A 98 -2.34 -4.98 -0.83
C ALA A 98 -1.41 -5.92 -1.64
N ILE A 99 -1.96 -6.96 -2.27
CA ILE A 99 -1.20 -7.87 -3.15
C ILE A 99 -0.65 -7.12 -4.36
N VAL A 100 -1.51 -6.38 -5.07
CA VAL A 100 -1.09 -5.64 -6.25
C VAL A 100 -0.07 -4.56 -5.87
N LEU A 101 -0.29 -3.82 -4.79
CA LEU A 101 0.69 -2.86 -4.29
C LEU A 101 2.03 -3.52 -3.95
N ALA A 102 2.03 -4.73 -3.39
CA ALA A 102 3.26 -5.48 -3.13
C ALA A 102 3.99 -5.84 -4.43
N ILE A 103 3.26 -6.34 -5.44
CA ILE A 103 3.82 -6.68 -6.76
C ILE A 103 4.37 -5.43 -7.45
N VAL A 104 3.61 -4.35 -7.46
CA VAL A 104 4.02 -3.11 -8.10
C VAL A 104 5.23 -2.52 -7.40
N ASN A 105 5.25 -2.48 -6.06
CA ASN A 105 6.44 -2.08 -5.30
C ASN A 105 7.65 -2.98 -5.60
N MET A 106 7.46 -4.28 -5.79
CA MET A 106 8.53 -5.22 -6.16
C MET A 106 9.07 -4.93 -7.57
N LEU A 107 8.19 -4.71 -8.55
CA LEU A 107 8.58 -4.34 -9.92
C LEU A 107 9.32 -3.00 -9.95
N ILE A 108 8.80 -2.00 -9.23
CA ILE A 108 9.46 -0.71 -9.09
C ILE A 108 10.85 -0.87 -8.48
N ARG A 109 10.97 -1.62 -7.38
CA ARG A 109 12.27 -1.89 -6.74
C ARG A 109 13.20 -2.64 -7.67
N SER A 110 12.70 -3.55 -8.49
CA SER A 110 13.50 -4.25 -9.50
C SER A 110 13.98 -3.32 -10.62
N LEU A 111 13.14 -2.36 -11.04
CA LEU A 111 13.47 -1.39 -12.10
C LEU A 111 14.39 -0.27 -11.61
N ILE A 112 14.19 0.20 -10.37
CA ILE A 112 15.01 1.23 -9.72
C ILE A 112 16.29 0.63 -9.11
N GLY A 113 16.30 -0.67 -8.80
CA GLY A 113 17.21 -1.28 -7.83
C GLY A 113 17.66 -2.70 -8.17
N ALA A 114 18.10 -2.94 -9.41
CA ALA A 114 19.15 -3.92 -9.68
C ALA A 114 20.55 -3.44 -9.20
N SER A 115 20.62 -2.52 -8.23
CA SER A 115 21.88 -2.02 -7.67
C SER A 115 21.77 -1.80 -6.16
N LYS A 116 21.98 -2.92 -5.45
CA LYS A 116 22.35 -3.12 -4.03
C LYS A 116 21.33 -2.77 -2.95
#